data_AF-A0A381XMT1-F1
#
_entry.id   AF-A0A381XMT1-F1
#
_cell.length_a   1.000
_cell.length_b   1.000
_cell.length_c   1.000
_cell.angle_alpha   90.00
_cell.angle_beta   90.00
_cell.angle_gamma   90.00
#
_symmetry.space_group_name_H-M   'P 1'
#
loop_
_entity.id
_entity.type
_entity.pdbx_description
1 polymer ?
#
loop_
_entity_poly.entity_id
_entity_poly.type
_entity_poly.pdbx_seq_one_letter_code
_entity_poly.pdbx_strand_id
1 'polypeptide(L)'
;MRLVRRCEMKSEFGNWAYSRERSHQDMRGFNVPSLAQDEEEDAFCVEDRKRPYSYWEMKSDRVLENGARFYNDHTHPEYSTPECGSVFQLVAHDLAGERIVFECARLRNQDAKVGRVCVFKNNTDYIGHSYGTHDNYLISRRLPFENWVEGLVPFLVTRQLYAGAGKVGSELRDNHTFNGLQLAQRSDFIETVLSIETMTQRPIINTRDEPHAAQDKYRRLHLILGDANMSPYATALKVGTTRLILTLIGEDKLKLPVALEDPVKDVKAISQDLTGAIALKRTNGKTITSLEIQESYLEAADKNLSGQCKEWDWVLREWARTLDELKNHPEKLADRIDWAIKKDIFTRFT
;
A
#
# COMPACT_ATOMS: atom_id res chain seq x y z
N MET A 1 1.82 22.58 1.97
CA MET A 1 2.40 23.53 2.97
C MET A 1 1.47 23.91 4.12
N ARG A 2 0.43 24.73 3.90
CA ARG A 2 -0.33 25.36 5.01
C ARG A 2 -0.97 24.35 5.96
N LEU A 3 -1.41 23.20 5.46
CA LEU A 3 -1.95 22.12 6.29
C LEU A 3 -0.87 21.54 7.21
N VAL A 4 0.24 21.03 6.66
CA VAL A 4 1.35 20.43 7.43
C VAL A 4 1.92 21.39 8.47
N ARG A 5 2.01 22.68 8.15
CA ARG A 5 2.48 23.72 9.08
C ARG A 5 1.53 23.99 10.25
N ARG A 6 0.28 23.55 10.21
CA ARG A 6 -0.66 23.63 11.35
C ARG A 6 -0.48 22.50 12.35
N CYS A 7 0.42 21.54 12.11
CA CYS A 7 0.71 20.52 13.11
C CYS A 7 1.35 21.17 14.34
N GLU A 8 0.65 21.14 15.46
CA GLU A 8 1.10 21.71 16.75
C GLU A 8 1.98 20.74 17.54
N MET A 9 2.03 19.47 17.12
CA MET A 9 2.91 18.46 17.70
C MET A 9 4.37 18.90 17.60
N LYS A 10 5.14 18.69 18.67
CA LYS A 10 6.57 18.99 18.66
C LYS A 10 7.24 18.17 17.55
N SER A 11 8.19 18.80 16.86
CA SER A 11 8.83 18.17 15.72
C SER A 11 10.18 18.79 15.40
N GLU A 12 11.09 17.98 14.88
CA GLU A 12 12.32 18.42 14.26
C GLU A 12 12.06 18.77 12.79
N PHE A 13 12.54 19.93 12.33
CA PHE A 13 12.35 20.41 10.96
C PHE A 13 13.61 20.22 10.12
N GLY A 14 13.48 19.64 8.92
CA GLY A 14 14.59 19.53 7.96
C GLY A 14 15.74 18.60 8.39
N ASN A 15 15.54 17.80 9.44
CA ASN A 15 16.56 16.88 9.97
C ASN A 15 16.50 15.47 9.35
N TRP A 16 15.74 15.29 8.26
CA TRP A 16 15.71 14.02 7.54
C TRP A 16 17.03 13.76 6.80
N ALA A 17 17.53 12.53 6.89
CA ALA A 17 18.86 12.16 6.39
C ALA A 17 18.87 11.88 4.87
N TYR A 18 18.49 12.85 4.05
CA TYR A 18 18.43 12.75 2.57
C TYR A 18 19.73 12.26 1.93
N SER A 19 20.89 12.59 2.52
CA SER A 19 22.20 12.11 2.04
C SER A 19 22.36 10.59 2.04
N ARG A 20 21.45 9.85 2.69
CA ARG A 20 21.43 8.38 2.73
C ARG A 20 20.39 7.78 1.78
N GLU A 21 19.56 8.59 1.13
CA GLU A 21 18.62 8.14 0.10
C GLU A 21 19.37 7.81 -1.19
N ARG A 22 18.86 6.83 -1.93
CA ARG A 22 19.45 6.31 -3.17
C ARG A 22 18.31 5.92 -4.09
N SER A 23 17.58 6.94 -4.56
CA SER A 23 16.34 6.77 -5.33
C SER A 23 16.52 5.97 -6.61
N HIS A 24 17.73 5.95 -7.16
CA HIS A 24 18.11 5.28 -8.41
C HIS A 24 18.64 3.85 -8.22
N GLN A 25 18.85 3.39 -6.97
CA GLN A 25 19.37 2.06 -6.69
C GLN A 25 18.24 1.02 -6.75
N ASP A 26 18.40 0.01 -7.59
CA ASP A 26 17.47 -1.12 -7.71
C ASP A 26 17.89 -2.27 -6.78
N MET A 27 16.91 -2.96 -6.19
CA MET A 27 17.13 -4.11 -5.30
C MET A 27 17.88 -5.27 -5.97
N ARG A 28 17.84 -5.38 -7.30
CA ARG A 28 18.60 -6.36 -8.08
C ARG A 28 20.10 -6.00 -8.20
N GLY A 29 20.53 -4.86 -7.66
CA GLY A 29 21.94 -4.50 -7.51
C GLY A 29 22.52 -3.59 -8.60
N PHE A 30 21.67 -3.02 -9.46
CA PHE A 30 22.09 -2.04 -10.45
C PHE A 30 21.52 -0.64 -10.15
N ASN A 31 22.06 0.39 -10.81
CA ASN A 31 21.54 1.76 -10.75
C ASN A 31 20.80 2.08 -12.05
N VAL A 32 19.65 2.73 -11.92
CA VAL A 32 18.90 3.27 -13.05
C VAL A 32 19.45 4.67 -13.37
N PRO A 33 19.69 5.02 -14.65
CA PRO A 33 20.33 6.29 -15.00
C PRO A 33 19.42 7.52 -14.87
N SER A 34 18.10 7.32 -14.96
CA SER A 34 17.09 8.37 -14.85
C SER A 34 15.73 7.78 -14.47
N LEU A 35 14.95 8.53 -13.70
CA LEU A 35 13.56 8.23 -13.36
C LEU A 35 12.62 9.24 -14.00
N ALA A 36 11.38 8.84 -14.29
CA ALA A 36 10.34 9.78 -14.70
C ALA A 36 10.12 10.88 -13.66
N GLN A 37 10.29 10.53 -12.38
CA GLN A 37 10.25 11.48 -11.26
C GLN A 37 11.33 12.57 -11.36
N ASP A 38 12.52 12.29 -11.89
CA ASP A 38 13.59 13.29 -11.98
C ASP A 38 13.19 14.44 -12.91
N GLU A 39 12.60 14.13 -14.07
CA GLU A 39 12.14 15.13 -15.03
C GLU A 39 10.98 15.96 -14.48
N GLU A 40 10.06 15.33 -13.75
CA GLU A 40 8.93 15.99 -13.12
C GLU A 40 9.38 16.92 -11.98
N GLU A 41 10.31 16.47 -11.14
CA GLU A 41 10.92 17.28 -10.09
C GLU A 41 11.68 18.48 -10.66
N ASP A 42 12.42 18.31 -11.75
CA ASP A 42 13.10 19.40 -12.44
C ASP A 42 12.10 20.45 -12.96
N ALA A 43 10.99 20.00 -13.57
CA ALA A 43 9.93 20.89 -14.04
C ALA A 43 9.28 21.66 -12.89
N PHE A 44 8.94 20.98 -11.79
CA PHE A 44 8.41 21.62 -10.59
C PHE A 44 9.41 22.59 -9.97
N CYS A 45 10.70 22.24 -9.90
CA CYS A 45 11.75 23.11 -9.39
C CYS A 45 11.83 24.43 -10.16
N VAL A 46 11.67 24.41 -11.48
CA VAL A 46 11.64 25.63 -12.31
C VAL A 46 10.43 26.51 -11.98
N GLU A 47 9.26 25.92 -11.78
CA GLU A 47 8.05 26.65 -11.41
C GLU A 47 8.14 27.21 -9.97
N ASP A 48 8.57 26.36 -9.04
CA ASP A 48 8.65 26.64 -7.62
C ASP A 48 9.69 27.71 -7.28
N ARG A 49 10.75 27.87 -8.09
CA ARG A 49 11.69 29.01 -7.97
C ARG A 49 11.01 30.38 -8.08
N LYS A 50 9.82 30.46 -8.66
CA LYS A 50 9.03 31.70 -8.75
C LYS A 50 8.21 31.97 -7.48
N ARG A 51 8.09 31.00 -6.58
CA ARG A 51 7.32 31.12 -5.34
C ARG A 51 8.16 31.79 -4.24
N PRO A 52 7.54 32.47 -3.27
CA PRO A 52 8.25 33.17 -2.20
C PRO A 52 8.75 32.22 -1.09
N TYR A 53 8.81 30.91 -1.34
CA TYR A 53 9.15 29.88 -0.37
C TYR A 53 10.35 29.08 -0.88
N SER A 54 11.28 28.74 0.01
CA SER A 54 12.37 27.79 -0.31
C SER A 54 11.84 26.37 -0.53
N TYR A 55 12.62 25.52 -1.19
CA TYR A 55 12.31 24.09 -1.37
C TYR A 55 11.95 23.40 -0.04
N TRP A 56 12.76 23.63 1.01
CA TRP A 56 12.53 23.05 2.33
C TRP A 56 11.25 23.53 2.99
N GLU A 57 10.93 24.81 2.80
CA GLU A 57 9.67 25.39 3.24
C GLU A 57 8.46 24.78 2.52
N MET A 58 8.59 24.52 1.22
CA MET A 58 7.56 23.85 0.42
C MET A 58 7.36 22.40 0.84
N LYS A 59 8.45 21.66 1.06
CA LYS A 59 8.40 20.31 1.59
C LYS A 59 7.80 20.24 2.99
N SER A 60 8.03 21.26 3.82
CA SER A 60 7.57 21.31 5.22
C SER A 60 7.87 20.00 5.98
N ASP A 61 9.08 19.47 5.81
CA ASP A 61 9.48 18.15 6.30
C ASP A 61 9.69 18.14 7.82
N ARG A 62 8.85 17.38 8.54
CA ARG A 62 8.82 17.33 10.00
C ARG A 62 8.93 15.89 10.48
N VAL A 63 9.85 15.66 11.42
CA VAL A 63 9.86 14.43 12.23
C VAL A 63 9.15 14.75 13.54
N LEU A 64 8.00 14.14 13.76
CA LEU A 64 7.12 14.40 14.91
C LEU A 64 7.61 13.68 16.17
N GLU A 65 7.19 14.15 17.35
CA GLU A 65 7.60 13.56 18.65
C GLU A 65 7.16 12.10 18.84
N ASN A 66 6.15 11.64 18.09
CA ASN A 66 5.75 10.23 18.07
C ASN A 66 6.60 9.36 17.11
N GLY A 67 7.65 9.94 16.50
CA GLY A 67 8.57 9.29 15.56
C GLY A 67 8.10 9.26 14.10
N ALA A 68 6.87 9.72 13.81
CA ALA A 68 6.37 9.78 12.44
C ALA A 68 7.05 10.88 11.62
N ARG A 69 7.09 10.72 10.31
CA ARG A 69 7.43 11.79 9.37
C ARG A 69 6.14 12.40 8.82
N PHE A 70 6.03 13.72 8.81
CA PHE A 70 4.89 14.44 8.24
C PHE A 70 5.37 15.58 7.35
N TYR A 71 5.12 15.47 6.04
CA TYR A 71 5.70 16.35 5.03
C TYR A 71 4.71 16.57 3.86
N ASN A 72 5.05 17.46 2.93
CA ASN A 72 4.38 17.52 1.63
C ASN A 72 5.18 16.72 0.63
N ASP A 73 4.58 15.65 0.10
CA ASP A 73 5.10 14.91 -1.03
C ASP A 73 4.45 15.47 -2.31
N HIS A 74 5.22 16.20 -3.09
CA HIS A 74 4.71 17.05 -4.17
C HIS A 74 3.51 17.92 -3.72
N THR A 75 2.31 17.59 -4.17
CA THR A 75 1.07 18.33 -3.92
C THR A 75 0.22 17.75 -2.77
N HIS A 76 0.63 16.63 -2.17
CA HIS A 76 -0.13 15.92 -1.14
C HIS A 76 0.54 16.00 0.24
N PRO A 77 -0.23 16.19 1.34
CA PRO A 77 0.30 15.99 2.68
C PRO A 77 0.48 14.49 2.93
N GLU A 78 1.70 14.05 3.22
CA GLU A 78 2.03 12.65 3.51
C GLU A 78 2.42 12.48 4.98
N TYR A 79 1.79 11.50 5.63
CA TYR A 79 2.17 11.01 6.96
C TYR A 79 2.73 9.60 6.84
N SER A 80 3.98 9.41 7.26
CA SER A 80 4.65 8.11 7.33
C SER A 80 4.80 7.73 8.80
N THR A 81 4.31 6.55 9.19
CA THR A 81 4.39 6.06 10.58
C THR A 81 5.84 5.95 11.06
N PRO A 82 6.12 6.00 12.38
CA PRO A 82 7.40 5.48 12.89
C PRO A 82 7.55 3.99 12.57
N GLU A 83 8.77 3.47 12.72
CA GLU A 83 9.01 2.04 12.66
C GLU A 83 8.25 1.32 13.78
N CYS A 84 7.53 0.26 13.43
CA CYS A 84 6.70 -0.50 14.36
C CYS A 84 7.16 -1.96 14.43
N GLY A 85 7.23 -2.52 15.65
CA GLY A 85 7.63 -3.92 15.88
C GLY A 85 6.48 -4.91 15.84
N SER A 86 5.24 -4.42 15.75
CA SER A 86 4.00 -5.18 15.86
C SER A 86 2.95 -4.62 14.89
N VAL A 87 2.03 -5.48 14.44
CA VAL A 87 0.91 -5.10 13.56
C VAL A 87 -0.01 -4.12 14.29
N PHE A 88 -0.35 -4.39 15.54
CA PHE A 88 -1.25 -3.52 16.30
C PHE A 88 -0.61 -2.17 16.64
N GLN A 89 0.71 -2.14 16.86
CA GLN A 89 1.44 -0.87 17.00
C GLN A 89 1.36 -0.04 15.72
N LEU A 90 1.57 -0.66 14.55
CA LEU A 90 1.47 0.02 13.27
C LEU A 90 0.07 0.59 13.04
N VAL A 91 -0.97 -0.20 13.29
CA VAL A 91 -2.37 0.25 13.14
C VAL A 91 -2.67 1.43 14.06
N ALA A 92 -2.16 1.42 15.30
CA ALA A 92 -2.32 2.55 16.21
C ALA A 92 -1.65 3.82 15.69
N HIS A 93 -0.46 3.72 15.08
CA HIS A 93 0.23 4.87 14.50
C HIS A 93 -0.40 5.37 13.20
N ASP A 94 -0.97 4.49 12.37
CA ASP A 94 -1.75 4.86 11.18
C ASP A 94 -3.00 5.65 11.57
N LEU A 95 -3.77 5.15 12.56
CA LEU A 95 -4.92 5.88 13.13
C LEU A 95 -4.53 7.20 13.80
N ALA A 96 -3.34 7.26 14.44
CA ALA A 96 -2.82 8.51 14.97
C ALA A 96 -2.53 9.51 13.85
N GLY A 97 -2.00 9.05 12.72
CA GLY A 97 -1.78 9.85 11.51
C GLY A 97 -3.07 10.49 11.00
N GLU A 98 -4.15 9.72 10.90
CA GLU A 98 -5.47 10.25 10.52
C GLU A 98 -5.91 11.39 11.43
N ARG A 99 -5.78 11.22 12.75
CA ARG A 99 -6.16 12.25 13.73
C ARG A 99 -5.28 13.50 13.62
N ILE A 100 -3.98 13.33 13.42
CA ILE A 100 -3.03 14.44 13.25
C ILE A 100 -3.38 15.24 11.98
N VAL A 101 -3.57 14.55 10.85
CA VAL A 101 -3.92 15.19 9.57
C VAL A 101 -5.28 15.88 9.65
N PHE A 102 -6.27 15.24 10.27
CA PHE A 102 -7.59 15.82 10.50
C PHE A 102 -7.51 17.11 11.33
N GLU A 103 -6.76 17.09 12.43
CA GLU A 103 -6.60 18.25 13.30
C GLU A 103 -5.87 19.39 12.58
N CYS A 104 -4.84 19.09 11.80
CA CYS A 104 -4.16 20.08 10.96
C CYS A 104 -5.13 20.72 9.95
N ALA A 105 -5.99 19.92 9.30
CA ALA A 105 -7.01 20.41 8.39
C ALA A 105 -8.04 21.29 9.11
N ARG A 106 -8.49 20.88 10.30
CA ARG A 106 -9.42 21.63 11.15
C ARG A 106 -8.86 22.99 11.53
N LEU A 107 -7.63 23.05 12.05
CA LEU A 107 -6.94 24.28 12.41
C LEU A 107 -6.70 25.18 11.19
N ARG A 108 -6.28 24.59 10.06
CA ARG A 108 -6.11 25.34 8.80
C ARG A 108 -7.42 25.96 8.31
N ASN A 109 -8.54 25.29 8.53
CA ASN A 109 -9.87 25.76 8.08
C ASN A 109 -10.46 26.87 8.97
N GLN A 110 -9.86 27.18 10.12
CA GLN A 110 -10.24 28.36 10.91
C GLN A 110 -9.82 29.67 10.23
N ASP A 111 -8.85 29.63 9.30
CA ASP A 111 -8.47 30.78 8.49
C ASP A 111 -9.46 30.98 7.33
N ALA A 112 -10.47 31.81 7.59
CA ALA A 112 -11.56 32.09 6.64
C ALA A 112 -11.09 32.68 5.30
N LYS A 113 -9.87 33.27 5.23
CA LYS A 113 -9.36 33.93 4.04
C LYS A 113 -8.90 32.98 2.93
N VAL A 114 -8.84 31.68 3.21
CA VAL A 114 -8.14 30.70 2.35
C VAL A 114 -9.09 29.63 1.82
N GLY A 115 -10.39 29.69 2.10
CA GLY A 115 -11.37 28.65 1.74
C GLY A 115 -11.24 27.38 2.57
N ARG A 116 -12.10 26.39 2.34
CA ARG A 116 -12.12 25.12 3.10
C ARG A 116 -11.32 24.04 2.39
N VAL A 117 -10.55 23.26 3.16
CA VAL A 117 -9.84 22.06 2.68
C VAL A 117 -10.51 20.82 3.27
N CYS A 118 -10.70 19.80 2.42
CA CYS A 118 -11.05 18.45 2.82
C CYS A 118 -9.86 17.54 2.47
N VAL A 119 -9.60 16.55 3.32
CA VAL A 119 -8.56 15.54 3.09
C VAL A 119 -9.24 14.18 3.04
N PHE A 120 -8.85 13.36 2.08
CA PHE A 120 -9.38 12.02 1.88
C PHE A 120 -8.23 11.02 2.02
N LYS A 121 -8.46 9.97 2.82
CA LYS A 121 -7.58 8.80 2.89
C LYS A 121 -8.12 7.77 1.91
N ASN A 122 -7.65 7.85 0.67
CA ASN A 122 -8.01 7.00 -0.46
C ASN A 122 -6.84 7.02 -1.48
N ASN A 123 -7.07 6.59 -2.71
CA ASN A 123 -6.00 6.43 -3.71
C ASN A 123 -6.32 6.97 -5.10
N THR A 124 -7.47 7.63 -5.29
CA THR A 124 -7.91 8.14 -6.59
C THR A 124 -8.79 9.38 -6.42
N ASP A 125 -8.71 10.31 -7.36
CA ASP A 125 -9.60 11.46 -7.45
C ASP A 125 -10.77 11.26 -8.44
N TYR A 126 -10.89 10.09 -9.06
CA TYR A 126 -11.90 9.73 -10.07
C TYR A 126 -11.83 10.54 -11.37
N ILE A 127 -10.74 11.29 -11.58
CA ILE A 127 -10.46 12.00 -12.83
C ILE A 127 -9.12 11.58 -13.43
N GLY A 128 -8.59 10.41 -13.03
CA GLY A 128 -7.43 9.76 -13.63
C GLY A 128 -6.13 9.89 -12.84
N HIS A 129 -6.11 10.59 -11.70
CA HIS A 129 -4.91 10.61 -10.84
C HIS A 129 -5.00 9.53 -9.77
N SER A 130 -3.83 8.95 -9.43
CA SER A 130 -3.71 8.00 -8.33
C SER A 130 -2.52 8.32 -7.43
N TYR A 131 -2.78 8.26 -6.12
CA TYR A 131 -1.83 8.47 -5.03
C TYR A 131 -1.77 7.23 -4.12
N GLY A 132 -0.63 7.05 -3.46
CA GLY A 132 -0.27 5.79 -2.82
C GLY A 132 -0.58 5.69 -1.33
N THR A 133 -0.72 4.45 -0.85
CA THR A 133 -0.50 4.08 0.55
C THR A 133 0.54 2.97 0.54
N HIS A 134 1.74 3.29 1.02
CA HIS A 134 2.90 2.41 0.85
C HIS A 134 3.15 1.58 2.12
N ASP A 135 3.16 0.26 1.96
CA ASP A 135 3.55 -0.65 3.04
C ASP A 135 5.07 -0.85 2.99
N ASN A 136 5.76 -0.73 4.13
CA ASN A 136 7.21 -0.88 4.22
C ASN A 136 7.59 -2.02 5.17
N TYR A 137 8.39 -2.98 4.68
CA TYR A 137 8.83 -4.13 5.47
C TYR A 137 10.35 -4.27 5.45
N LEU A 138 10.95 -4.50 6.61
CA LEU A 138 12.38 -4.84 6.71
C LEU A 138 12.56 -6.32 6.33
N ILE A 139 13.32 -6.59 5.27
CA ILE A 139 13.64 -7.95 4.82
C ILE A 139 15.15 -8.18 4.79
N SER A 140 15.57 -9.45 4.89
CA SER A 140 17.00 -9.80 4.88
C SER A 140 17.57 -9.81 3.46
N ARG A 141 18.83 -9.34 3.32
CA ARG A 141 19.63 -9.51 2.08
C ARG A 141 20.18 -10.92 1.88
N ARG A 142 20.05 -11.81 2.88
CA ARG A 142 20.59 -13.17 2.80
C ARG A 142 19.94 -13.99 1.69
N LEU A 143 18.67 -13.72 1.38
CA LEU A 143 17.97 -14.37 0.28
C LEU A 143 18.06 -13.52 -1.00
N PRO A 144 18.27 -14.15 -2.18
CA PRO A 144 18.13 -13.49 -3.47
C PRO A 144 16.80 -12.75 -3.59
N PHE A 145 16.79 -11.61 -4.28
CA PHE A 145 15.59 -10.78 -4.37
C PHE A 145 14.45 -11.50 -5.11
N GLU A 146 14.81 -12.33 -6.08
CA GLU A 146 13.93 -13.13 -6.91
C GLU A 146 13.05 -14.07 -6.09
N ASN A 147 13.58 -14.66 -5.01
CA ASN A 147 12.80 -15.52 -4.11
C ASN A 147 11.66 -14.75 -3.42
N TRP A 148 11.91 -13.49 -3.06
CA TRP A 148 10.87 -12.62 -2.53
C TRP A 148 9.82 -12.31 -3.58
N VAL A 149 10.24 -12.00 -4.81
CA VAL A 149 9.33 -11.72 -5.93
C VAL A 149 8.42 -12.91 -6.20
N GLU A 150 8.99 -14.10 -6.39
CA GLU A 150 8.24 -15.33 -6.68
C GLU A 150 7.19 -15.63 -5.60
N GLY A 151 7.57 -15.50 -4.33
CA GLY A 151 6.68 -15.73 -3.19
C GLY A 151 5.64 -14.64 -2.93
N LEU A 152 5.85 -13.42 -3.43
CA LEU A 152 4.97 -12.28 -3.12
C LEU A 152 3.99 -11.94 -4.24
N VAL A 153 4.37 -12.03 -5.51
CA VAL A 153 3.51 -11.57 -6.62
C VAL A 153 2.11 -12.21 -6.56
N PRO A 154 1.95 -13.55 -6.46
CA PRO A 154 0.62 -14.16 -6.46
C PRO A 154 -0.19 -13.78 -5.21
N PHE A 155 0.49 -13.65 -4.06
CA PHE A 155 -0.13 -13.22 -2.81
C PHE A 155 -0.63 -11.77 -2.90
N LEU A 156 0.20 -10.84 -3.35
CA LEU A 156 -0.12 -9.42 -3.43
C LEU A 156 -1.26 -9.14 -4.42
N VAL A 157 -1.25 -9.81 -5.58
CA VAL A 157 -2.30 -9.70 -6.61
C VAL A 157 -3.66 -10.13 -6.08
N THR A 158 -3.71 -11.10 -5.16
CA THR A 158 -4.96 -11.67 -4.62
C THR A 158 -5.34 -11.13 -3.23
N ARG A 159 -4.43 -10.47 -2.51
CA ARG A 159 -4.68 -9.86 -1.18
C ARG A 159 -5.82 -8.83 -1.20
N GLN A 160 -6.10 -8.22 -2.35
CA GLN A 160 -7.19 -7.25 -2.54
C GLN A 160 -8.59 -7.80 -2.21
N LEU A 161 -8.77 -9.13 -2.18
CA LEU A 161 -10.01 -9.79 -1.73
C LEU A 161 -10.46 -9.31 -0.33
N TYR A 162 -9.52 -8.97 0.55
CA TYR A 162 -9.82 -8.42 1.88
C TYR A 162 -9.11 -7.09 2.19
N ALA A 163 -8.09 -6.71 1.42
CA ALA A 163 -7.35 -5.47 1.63
C ALA A 163 -7.84 -4.30 0.75
N GLY A 164 -8.74 -4.55 -0.22
CA GLY A 164 -9.27 -3.51 -1.10
C GLY A 164 -10.20 -2.52 -0.37
N ALA A 165 -10.09 -1.23 -0.71
CA ALA A 165 -10.90 -0.16 -0.13
C ALA A 165 -12.20 0.12 -0.89
N GLY A 166 -12.39 -0.52 -2.04
CA GLY A 166 -13.54 -0.36 -2.93
C GLY A 166 -13.48 0.90 -3.80
N LYS A 167 -13.79 0.77 -5.09
CA LYS A 167 -13.89 1.87 -6.06
C LYS A 167 -15.12 1.71 -6.95
N VAL A 168 -15.93 2.76 -7.10
CA VAL A 168 -17.01 2.74 -8.10
C VAL A 168 -16.44 3.15 -9.45
N GLY A 169 -16.77 2.38 -10.49
CA GLY A 169 -16.29 2.61 -11.85
C GLY A 169 -14.86 2.13 -12.09
N SER A 170 -14.33 2.46 -13.27
CA SER A 170 -13.01 2.08 -13.75
C SER A 170 -12.27 3.29 -14.29
N GLU A 171 -10.97 3.33 -14.04
CA GLU A 171 -10.05 4.36 -14.57
C GLU A 171 -9.03 3.74 -15.53
N LEU A 172 -9.34 2.55 -16.07
CA LEU A 172 -8.58 1.96 -17.16
C LEU A 172 -8.70 2.87 -18.40
N ARG A 173 -7.54 3.28 -18.92
CA ARG A 173 -7.43 4.18 -20.10
C ARG A 173 -8.20 3.66 -21.31
N ASP A 174 -8.31 2.34 -21.47
CA ASP A 174 -8.92 1.70 -22.64
C ASP A 174 -10.29 1.06 -22.34
N ASN A 175 -10.80 1.16 -21.10
CA ASN A 175 -12.06 0.53 -20.72
C ASN A 175 -12.87 1.38 -19.73
N HIS A 176 -13.70 2.26 -20.30
CA HIS A 176 -14.68 3.07 -19.58
C HIS A 176 -16.03 2.38 -19.40
N THR A 177 -16.16 1.11 -19.81
CA THR A 177 -17.47 0.43 -19.84
C THR A 177 -17.83 -0.28 -18.55
N PHE A 178 -16.86 -0.54 -17.67
CA PHE A 178 -17.14 -1.18 -16.39
C PHE A 178 -17.99 -0.26 -15.51
N ASN A 179 -19.20 -0.71 -15.20
CA ASN A 179 -20.13 -0.05 -14.30
C ASN A 179 -20.39 -0.98 -13.11
N GLY A 180 -19.75 -0.69 -11.99
CA GLY A 180 -19.84 -1.51 -10.78
C GLY A 180 -18.87 -1.05 -9.70
N LEU A 181 -18.89 -1.77 -8.58
CA LEU A 181 -17.89 -1.63 -7.53
C LEU A 181 -16.74 -2.60 -7.80
N GLN A 182 -15.53 -2.07 -7.87
CA GLN A 182 -14.29 -2.83 -7.80
C GLN A 182 -13.85 -3.04 -6.35
N LEU A 183 -13.12 -4.12 -6.07
CA LEU A 183 -12.49 -4.40 -4.77
C LEU A 183 -11.46 -3.33 -4.40
N ALA A 184 -10.61 -2.92 -5.33
CA ALA A 184 -9.47 -2.04 -5.04
C ALA A 184 -9.45 -0.78 -5.91
N GLN A 185 -8.88 0.29 -5.35
CA GLN A 185 -8.72 1.58 -6.02
C GLN A 185 -7.48 1.60 -6.91
N ARG A 186 -6.40 0.94 -6.46
CA ARG A 186 -5.07 0.98 -7.09
C ARG A 186 -4.90 0.04 -8.28
N SER A 187 -5.70 -1.03 -8.40
CA SER A 187 -5.49 -2.10 -9.38
C SER A 187 -5.46 -1.62 -10.84
N ASP A 188 -6.31 -0.64 -11.21
CA ASP A 188 -6.34 -0.08 -12.58
C ASP A 188 -5.03 0.59 -12.99
N PHE A 189 -4.27 1.10 -12.02
CA PHE A 189 -3.08 1.93 -12.23
C PHE A 189 -1.78 1.11 -12.29
N ILE A 190 -1.85 -0.21 -12.12
CA ILE A 190 -0.69 -1.12 -12.15
C ILE A 190 -0.37 -1.50 -13.59
N GLU A 191 0.90 -1.41 -13.96
CA GLU A 191 1.36 -1.54 -15.35
C GLU A 191 2.47 -2.59 -15.50
N THR A 192 3.23 -2.88 -14.44
CA THR A 192 4.37 -3.80 -14.50
C THR A 192 4.41 -4.72 -13.28
N VAL A 193 5.22 -5.78 -13.35
CA VAL A 193 5.47 -6.64 -12.18
C VAL A 193 6.52 -6.01 -11.27
N LEU A 194 7.63 -5.55 -11.85
CA LEU A 194 8.79 -4.97 -11.15
C LEU A 194 9.17 -3.64 -11.79
N SER A 195 9.38 -2.61 -10.98
CA SER A 195 9.90 -1.32 -11.40
C SER A 195 10.39 -0.53 -10.19
N ILE A 196 11.29 0.42 -10.40
CA ILE A 196 11.71 1.38 -9.37
C ILE A 196 10.75 2.58 -9.27
N GLU A 197 9.91 2.77 -10.29
CA GLU A 197 8.97 3.88 -10.41
C GLU A 197 7.77 3.73 -9.47
N THR A 198 7.22 4.87 -9.02
CA THR A 198 6.05 4.94 -8.13
C THR A 198 4.88 5.74 -8.75
N MET A 199 5.17 6.63 -9.71
CA MET A 199 4.20 7.50 -10.37
C MET A 199 3.87 7.07 -11.82
N THR A 200 4.80 6.40 -12.49
CA THR A 200 4.60 5.80 -13.83
C THR A 200 4.99 4.33 -13.78
N GLN A 201 4.59 3.52 -14.76
CA GLN A 201 4.98 2.10 -14.85
C GLN A 201 4.79 1.34 -13.53
N ARG A 202 3.72 1.68 -12.78
CA ARG A 202 3.58 1.32 -11.37
C ARG A 202 3.63 -0.20 -11.22
N PRO A 203 4.56 -0.74 -10.40
CA PRO A 203 4.73 -2.17 -10.30
C PRO A 203 3.89 -2.80 -9.19
N ILE A 204 3.70 -4.12 -9.30
CA ILE A 204 3.22 -4.95 -8.18
C ILE A 204 4.24 -4.92 -7.02
N ILE A 205 5.54 -5.02 -7.32
CA ILE A 205 6.64 -4.89 -6.34
C ILE A 205 7.56 -3.76 -6.79
N ASN A 206 7.67 -2.72 -5.97
CA ASN A 206 8.63 -1.65 -6.21
C ASN A 206 10.04 -2.11 -5.79
N THR A 207 11.03 -1.80 -6.62
CA THR A 207 12.40 -2.29 -6.48
C THR A 207 13.36 -1.21 -5.97
N ARG A 208 12.87 -0.08 -5.45
CA ARG A 208 13.73 0.97 -4.87
C ARG A 208 14.46 0.45 -3.65
N ASP A 209 15.79 0.55 -3.64
CA ASP A 209 16.65 0.01 -2.59
C ASP A 209 17.17 1.10 -1.63
N GLU A 210 16.29 1.54 -0.74
CA GLU A 210 16.57 2.56 0.29
C GLU A 210 16.29 1.99 1.68
N PRO A 211 17.23 1.24 2.27
CA PRO A 211 16.93 0.40 3.43
C PRO A 211 16.68 1.16 4.73
N HIS A 212 17.20 2.39 4.87
CA HIS A 212 17.26 3.14 6.15
C HIS A 212 17.77 2.29 7.34
N ALA A 213 18.59 1.29 7.04
CA ALA A 213 19.17 0.32 7.96
C ALA A 213 20.58 -0.06 7.46
N ALA A 214 21.22 -1.01 8.12
CA ALA A 214 22.51 -1.53 7.68
C ALA A 214 22.40 -2.12 6.26
N GLN A 215 23.02 -1.43 5.29
CA GLN A 215 22.85 -1.70 3.86
C GLN A 215 23.36 -3.08 3.43
N ASP A 216 24.31 -3.67 4.15
CA ASP A 216 24.83 -5.02 3.90
C ASP A 216 23.88 -6.12 4.38
N LYS A 217 22.97 -5.82 5.31
CA LYS A 217 22.14 -6.82 6.00
C LYS A 217 20.68 -6.81 5.56
N TYR A 218 20.15 -5.64 5.25
CA TYR A 218 18.70 -5.46 5.09
C TYR A 218 18.31 -4.70 3.82
N ARG A 219 17.09 -4.95 3.37
CA ARG A 219 16.35 -4.15 2.38
C ARG A 219 15.08 -3.64 3.05
N ARG A 220 14.59 -2.48 2.60
CA ARG A 220 13.24 -2.01 2.90
C ARG A 220 12.36 -2.35 1.70
N LEU A 221 11.63 -3.47 1.79
CA LEU A 221 10.64 -3.84 0.79
C LEU A 221 9.53 -2.78 0.77
N HIS A 222 9.45 -2.05 -0.33
CA HIS A 222 8.54 -0.95 -0.54
C HIS A 222 7.38 -1.44 -1.42
N LEU A 223 6.17 -1.55 -0.87
CA LEU A 223 5.01 -2.03 -1.62
C LEU A 223 4.04 -0.88 -1.87
N ILE A 224 3.67 -0.67 -3.13
CA ILE A 224 2.84 0.48 -3.56
C ILE A 224 1.46 0.09 -4.13
N LEU A 225 1.16 -1.21 -4.14
CA LEU A 225 -0.08 -1.77 -4.68
C LEU A 225 -1.28 -1.56 -3.75
N GLY A 226 -1.06 -1.55 -2.43
CA GLY A 226 -2.14 -1.54 -1.44
C GLY A 226 -2.98 -0.27 -1.46
N ASP A 227 -4.26 -0.43 -1.16
CA ASP A 227 -5.16 0.70 -0.93
C ASP A 227 -4.98 1.30 0.48
N ALA A 228 -5.40 2.55 0.63
CA ALA A 228 -5.61 3.21 1.90
C ALA A 228 -6.89 2.65 2.55
N ASN A 229 -6.74 2.02 3.72
CA ASN A 229 -7.85 1.41 4.45
C ASN A 229 -8.34 2.35 5.57
N MET A 230 -9.66 2.49 5.69
CA MET A 230 -10.29 3.21 6.80
C MET A 230 -10.56 2.26 7.97
N SER A 231 -10.90 1.01 7.66
CA SER A 231 -11.06 -0.03 8.67
C SER A 231 -9.70 -0.43 9.26
N PRO A 232 -9.48 -0.24 10.57
CA PRO A 232 -8.25 -0.71 11.22
C PRO A 232 -8.12 -2.23 11.17
N TYR A 233 -9.24 -2.96 11.07
CA TYR A 233 -9.25 -4.41 10.87
C TYR A 233 -8.64 -4.76 9.50
N ALA A 234 -9.05 -4.06 8.43
CA ALA A 234 -8.51 -4.28 7.10
C ALA A 234 -7.02 -3.92 7.02
N THR A 235 -6.59 -2.80 7.65
CA THR A 235 -5.17 -2.46 7.79
C THR A 235 -4.38 -3.56 8.52
N ALA A 236 -4.89 -4.04 9.66
CA ALA A 236 -4.26 -5.09 10.45
C ALA A 236 -4.13 -6.39 9.65
N LEU A 237 -5.18 -6.78 8.91
CA LEU A 237 -5.16 -7.99 8.10
C LEU A 237 -4.21 -7.84 6.91
N LYS A 238 -4.26 -6.71 6.19
CA LYS A 238 -3.37 -6.38 5.06
C LYS A 238 -1.90 -6.52 5.45
N VAL A 239 -1.50 -5.89 6.56
CA VAL A 239 -0.10 -5.89 7.02
C VAL A 239 0.26 -7.22 7.67
N GLY A 240 -0.62 -7.75 8.51
CA GLY A 240 -0.40 -8.98 9.26
C GLY A 240 -0.16 -10.17 8.35
N THR A 241 -1.05 -10.42 7.39
CA THR A 241 -0.90 -11.57 6.48
C THR A 241 0.38 -11.44 5.65
N THR A 242 0.72 -10.24 5.21
CA THR A 242 1.97 -9.97 4.48
C THR A 242 3.20 -10.26 5.32
N ARG A 243 3.20 -9.85 6.59
CA ARG A 243 4.29 -10.16 7.53
C ARG A 243 4.47 -11.67 7.71
N LEU A 244 3.38 -12.43 7.81
CA LEU A 244 3.44 -13.89 7.90
C LEU A 244 4.05 -14.50 6.63
N ILE A 245 3.62 -14.05 5.45
CA ILE A 245 4.16 -14.54 4.17
C ILE A 245 5.64 -14.19 4.02
N LEU A 246 6.05 -12.96 4.36
CA LEU A 246 7.46 -12.58 4.38
C LEU A 246 8.27 -13.45 5.36
N THR A 247 7.69 -13.82 6.50
CA THR A 247 8.34 -14.72 7.47
C THR A 247 8.56 -16.10 6.85
N LEU A 248 7.53 -16.67 6.20
CA LEU A 248 7.66 -17.97 5.52
C LEU A 248 8.71 -17.96 4.41
N ILE A 249 8.75 -16.90 3.59
CA ILE A 249 9.77 -16.74 2.54
C ILE A 249 11.17 -16.65 3.18
N GLY A 250 11.31 -15.80 4.19
CA GLY A 250 12.56 -15.58 4.92
C GLY A 250 13.14 -16.83 5.59
N GLU A 251 12.26 -17.73 6.02
CA GLU A 251 12.61 -19.01 6.65
C GLU A 251 12.68 -20.20 5.67
N ASP A 252 12.49 -19.96 4.37
CA ASP A 252 12.43 -21.00 3.32
C ASP A 252 11.36 -22.09 3.61
N LYS A 253 10.25 -21.68 4.24
CA LYS A 253 9.11 -22.55 4.59
C LYS A 253 7.93 -22.43 3.64
N LEU A 254 7.94 -21.44 2.76
CA LEU A 254 6.97 -21.31 1.69
C LEU A 254 7.40 -22.21 0.51
N LYS A 255 6.82 -23.41 0.40
CA LYS A 255 7.06 -24.25 -0.78
C LYS A 255 6.46 -23.58 -2.01
N LEU A 256 7.30 -23.44 -3.04
CA LEU A 256 7.15 -22.47 -4.13
C LEU A 256 5.75 -22.45 -4.77
N PRO A 257 5.29 -21.24 -5.14
CA PRO A 257 3.89 -20.89 -5.15
C PRO A 257 3.31 -20.97 -6.56
N VAL A 258 2.02 -20.75 -6.64
CA VAL A 258 1.29 -20.53 -7.88
C VAL A 258 1.98 -19.45 -8.72
N ALA A 259 2.71 -19.81 -9.77
CA ALA A 259 3.23 -18.84 -10.73
C ALA A 259 2.12 -18.45 -11.71
N LEU A 260 1.73 -17.18 -11.71
CA LEU A 260 0.74 -16.59 -12.61
C LEU A 260 1.36 -16.23 -13.96
N GLU A 261 0.60 -16.44 -15.04
CA GLU A 261 1.05 -16.14 -16.41
C GLU A 261 1.11 -14.62 -16.67
N ASP A 262 0.10 -13.87 -16.22
CA ASP A 262 0.02 -12.41 -16.40
C ASP A 262 -0.51 -11.70 -15.14
N PRO A 263 0.35 -11.50 -14.11
CA PRO A 263 -0.05 -10.87 -12.86
C PRO A 263 -0.66 -9.46 -13.01
N VAL A 264 -0.24 -8.69 -14.03
CA VAL A 264 -0.70 -7.31 -14.26
C VAL A 264 -2.11 -7.30 -14.83
N LYS A 265 -2.45 -8.25 -15.70
CA LYS A 265 -3.83 -8.45 -16.13
C LYS A 265 -4.68 -9.02 -15.00
N ASP A 266 -4.14 -9.98 -14.25
CA ASP A 266 -4.87 -10.67 -13.18
C ASP A 266 -5.26 -9.70 -12.06
N VAL A 267 -4.39 -8.78 -11.62
CA VAL A 267 -4.72 -7.82 -10.56
C VAL A 267 -5.91 -6.91 -10.91
N LYS A 268 -6.04 -6.53 -12.18
CA LYS A 268 -7.16 -5.72 -12.69
C LYS A 268 -8.44 -6.55 -12.76
N ALA A 269 -8.34 -7.77 -13.26
CA ALA A 269 -9.48 -8.66 -13.43
C ALA A 269 -10.06 -9.10 -12.08
N ILE A 270 -9.21 -9.40 -11.09
CA ILE A 270 -9.63 -9.71 -9.70
C ILE A 270 -10.34 -8.51 -9.08
N SER A 271 -9.84 -7.28 -9.30
CA SER A 271 -10.47 -6.08 -8.76
C SER A 271 -11.94 -5.95 -9.18
N GLN A 272 -12.30 -6.45 -10.37
CA GLN A 272 -13.67 -6.40 -10.88
C GLN A 272 -14.54 -7.61 -10.45
N ASP A 273 -13.96 -8.61 -9.78
CA ASP A 273 -14.65 -9.80 -9.28
C ASP A 273 -14.77 -9.78 -7.74
N LEU A 274 -15.97 -9.50 -7.25
CA LEU A 274 -16.25 -9.46 -5.81
C LEU A 274 -16.37 -10.85 -5.15
N THR A 275 -16.27 -11.94 -5.93
CA THR A 275 -16.49 -13.31 -5.44
C THR A 275 -15.19 -14.08 -5.16
N GLY A 276 -14.09 -13.66 -5.78
CA GLY A 276 -12.81 -14.39 -5.72
C GLY A 276 -12.79 -15.68 -6.56
N ALA A 277 -13.76 -15.86 -7.45
CA ALA A 277 -13.93 -17.05 -8.27
C ALA A 277 -13.28 -16.93 -9.66
N ILE A 278 -12.71 -15.77 -10.01
CA ILE A 278 -12.03 -15.57 -11.28
C ILE A 278 -10.88 -16.57 -11.47
N ALA A 279 -10.94 -17.34 -12.56
CA ALA A 279 -9.91 -18.30 -12.91
C ALA A 279 -8.71 -17.61 -13.57
N LEU A 280 -7.56 -17.65 -12.89
CA LEU A 280 -6.29 -17.08 -13.34
C LEU A 280 -5.45 -18.16 -14.01
N LYS A 281 -4.74 -17.78 -15.07
CA LYS A 281 -3.84 -18.71 -15.77
C LYS A 281 -2.51 -18.80 -15.06
N ARG A 282 -2.00 -20.03 -14.96
CA ARG A 282 -0.69 -20.33 -14.39
C ARG A 282 0.31 -20.59 -15.51
N THR A 283 1.59 -20.35 -15.24
CA THR A 283 2.69 -20.62 -16.19
C THR A 283 2.79 -22.09 -16.62
N ASN A 284 2.19 -23.02 -15.85
CA ASN A 284 2.12 -24.44 -16.18
C ASN A 284 0.88 -24.83 -17.02
N GLY A 285 0.10 -23.86 -17.51
CA GLY A 285 -1.09 -24.06 -18.33
C GLY A 285 -2.35 -24.44 -17.56
N LYS A 286 -2.29 -24.63 -16.23
CA LYS A 286 -3.47 -24.86 -15.38
C LYS A 286 -4.11 -23.53 -14.98
N THR A 287 -5.34 -23.60 -14.48
CA THR A 287 -6.02 -22.47 -13.85
C THR A 287 -6.09 -22.62 -12.34
N ILE A 288 -6.31 -21.51 -11.65
CA ILE A 288 -6.56 -21.43 -10.22
C ILE A 288 -7.31 -20.13 -9.92
N THR A 289 -8.21 -20.15 -8.95
CA THR A 289 -8.96 -18.95 -8.55
C THR A 289 -8.15 -18.05 -7.62
N SER A 290 -8.51 -16.76 -7.55
CA SER A 290 -7.87 -15.83 -6.61
C SER A 290 -8.10 -16.22 -5.14
N LEU A 291 -9.24 -16.81 -4.82
CA LEU A 291 -9.52 -17.36 -3.49
C LEU A 291 -8.65 -18.57 -3.16
N GLU A 292 -8.54 -19.55 -4.07
CA GLU A 292 -7.69 -20.74 -3.86
C GLU A 292 -6.21 -20.39 -3.63
N ILE A 293 -5.73 -19.32 -4.28
CA ILE A 293 -4.39 -18.78 -4.02
C ILE A 293 -4.25 -18.34 -2.56
N GLN A 294 -5.19 -17.51 -2.06
CA GLN A 294 -5.15 -17.02 -0.68
C GLN A 294 -5.34 -18.16 0.33
N GLU A 295 -6.22 -19.14 0.07
CA GLU A 295 -6.40 -20.34 0.89
C GLU A 295 -5.08 -21.15 0.98
N SER A 296 -4.34 -21.29 -0.13
CA SER A 296 -3.04 -21.97 -0.15
C SER A 296 -1.97 -21.26 0.69
N TYR A 297 -1.93 -19.93 0.64
CA TYR A 297 -1.02 -19.14 1.48
C TYR A 297 -1.38 -19.23 2.97
N LEU A 298 -2.68 -19.19 3.29
CA LEU A 298 -3.16 -19.37 4.65
C LEU A 298 -2.80 -20.75 5.20
N GLU A 299 -3.00 -21.83 4.43
CA GLU A 299 -2.61 -23.19 4.85
C GLU A 299 -1.11 -23.28 5.17
N ALA A 300 -0.27 -22.70 4.32
CA ALA A 300 1.17 -22.65 4.55
C ALA A 300 1.54 -21.85 5.81
N ALA A 301 0.87 -20.73 6.05
CA ALA A 301 1.10 -19.89 7.23
C ALA A 301 0.63 -20.57 8.51
N ASP A 302 -0.58 -21.13 8.52
CA ASP A 302 -1.14 -21.83 9.69
C ASP A 302 -0.24 -23.02 10.09
N LYS A 303 0.11 -23.86 9.11
CA LYS A 303 0.97 -25.03 9.35
C LYS A 303 2.31 -24.71 10.01
N ASN A 304 2.91 -23.56 9.67
CA ASN A 304 4.29 -23.24 10.08
C ASN A 304 4.36 -22.22 11.23
N LEU A 305 3.35 -21.37 11.39
CA LEU A 305 3.40 -20.19 12.27
C LEU A 305 2.34 -20.18 13.38
N SER A 306 1.35 -21.06 13.32
CA SER A 306 0.32 -21.18 14.36
C SER A 306 0.92 -21.55 15.72
N GLY A 307 0.44 -20.88 16.78
CA GLY A 307 0.89 -21.06 18.16
C GLY A 307 2.19 -20.36 18.52
N GLN A 308 2.83 -19.64 17.59
CA GLN A 308 4.10 -18.95 17.87
C GLN A 308 3.91 -17.69 18.74
N CYS A 309 2.89 -16.88 18.47
CA CYS A 309 2.50 -15.77 19.33
C CYS A 309 1.06 -15.30 19.10
N LYS A 310 0.48 -14.64 20.10
CA LYS A 310 -0.92 -14.18 20.09
C LYS A 310 -1.27 -13.26 18.91
N GLU A 311 -0.33 -12.41 18.46
CA GLU A 311 -0.55 -11.53 17.32
C GLU A 311 -0.69 -12.34 16.03
N TRP A 312 0.17 -13.34 15.82
CA TRP A 312 0.14 -14.18 14.62
C TRP A 312 -1.09 -15.09 14.61
N ASP A 313 -1.45 -15.65 15.76
CA ASP A 313 -2.66 -16.46 15.92
C ASP A 313 -3.94 -15.65 15.65
N TRP A 314 -3.93 -14.36 16.01
CA TRP A 314 -5.02 -13.45 15.65
C TRP A 314 -5.08 -13.25 14.14
N VAL A 315 -3.95 -12.94 13.49
CA VAL A 315 -3.91 -12.73 12.03
C VAL A 315 -4.38 -13.98 11.27
N LEU A 316 -3.88 -15.17 11.63
CA LEU A 316 -4.25 -16.45 10.99
C LEU A 316 -5.75 -16.72 11.11
N ARG A 317 -6.29 -16.58 12.33
CA ARG A 317 -7.71 -16.82 12.60
C ARG A 317 -8.62 -15.84 11.86
N GLU A 318 -8.30 -14.55 11.89
CA GLU A 318 -9.09 -13.53 11.20
C GLU A 318 -8.94 -13.63 9.67
N TRP A 319 -7.79 -14.06 9.16
CA TRP A 319 -7.60 -14.36 7.73
C TRP A 319 -8.47 -15.54 7.29
N ALA A 320 -8.41 -16.66 8.02
CA ALA A 320 -9.25 -17.83 7.77
C ALA A 320 -10.74 -17.48 7.79
N ARG A 321 -11.18 -16.75 8.82
CA ARG A 321 -12.57 -16.29 8.94
C ARG A 321 -12.97 -15.40 7.76
N THR A 322 -12.13 -14.46 7.36
CA THR A 322 -12.45 -13.54 6.25
C THR A 322 -12.52 -14.26 4.91
N LEU A 323 -11.67 -15.25 4.63
CA LEU A 323 -11.76 -16.04 3.40
C LEU A 323 -13.00 -16.95 3.39
N ASP A 324 -13.32 -17.59 4.52
CA ASP A 324 -14.53 -18.40 4.67
C ASP A 324 -15.81 -17.57 4.48
N GLU A 325 -15.89 -16.40 5.13
CA GLU A 325 -17.02 -15.49 4.97
C GLU A 325 -17.09 -14.93 3.55
N LEU A 326 -15.97 -14.59 2.89
CA LEU A 326 -15.99 -14.18 1.48
C LEU A 326 -16.66 -15.22 0.58
N LYS A 327 -16.39 -16.50 0.83
CA LYS A 327 -16.90 -17.63 0.06
C LYS A 327 -18.37 -17.93 0.35
N ASN A 328 -18.74 -17.95 1.63
CA ASN A 328 -20.00 -18.53 2.09
C ASN A 328 -21.02 -17.48 2.56
N HIS A 329 -20.55 -16.34 3.07
CA HIS A 329 -21.35 -15.32 3.74
C HIS A 329 -20.80 -13.89 3.50
N PRO A 330 -20.65 -13.44 2.24
CA PRO A 330 -19.94 -12.20 1.91
C PRO A 330 -20.59 -10.95 2.52
N GLU A 331 -21.88 -11.01 2.86
CA GLU A 331 -22.59 -9.95 3.59
C GLU A 331 -21.99 -9.67 4.98
N LYS A 332 -21.39 -10.69 5.62
CA LYS A 332 -20.78 -10.54 6.95
C LYS A 332 -19.49 -9.73 6.91
N LEU A 333 -18.87 -9.54 5.74
CA LEU A 333 -17.67 -8.71 5.60
C LEU A 333 -17.95 -7.22 5.79
N ALA A 334 -19.20 -6.79 5.66
CA ALA A 334 -19.61 -5.38 5.71
C ALA A 334 -19.49 -4.75 7.12
N ASP A 335 -19.09 -5.51 8.15
CA ASP A 335 -18.76 -4.95 9.46
C ASP A 335 -17.29 -4.50 9.59
N ARG A 336 -16.40 -4.93 8.67
CA ARG A 336 -14.95 -4.76 8.86
C ARG A 336 -14.06 -4.68 7.61
N ILE A 337 -14.54 -5.05 6.42
CA ILE A 337 -13.77 -4.94 5.18
C ILE A 337 -14.24 -3.73 4.38
N ASP A 338 -13.34 -2.81 4.05
CA ASP A 338 -13.68 -1.50 3.48
C ASP A 338 -14.52 -1.57 2.20
N TRP A 339 -14.13 -2.42 1.23
CA TRP A 339 -14.92 -2.56 -0.01
C TRP A 339 -16.32 -3.12 0.27
N ALA A 340 -16.46 -4.03 1.25
CA ALA A 340 -17.74 -4.63 1.60
C ALA A 340 -18.63 -3.65 2.38
N ILE A 341 -18.06 -2.87 3.31
CA ILE A 341 -18.72 -1.75 3.99
C ILE A 341 -19.25 -0.76 2.95
N LYS A 342 -18.39 -0.37 2.00
CA LYS A 342 -18.75 0.55 0.93
C LYS A 342 -19.85 -0.01 0.03
N LYS A 343 -19.77 -1.29 -0.34
CA LYS A 343 -20.81 -1.99 -1.10
C LYS A 343 -22.15 -1.92 -0.38
N ASP A 344 -22.20 -2.31 0.89
CA ASP A 344 -23.41 -2.31 1.70
C ASP A 344 -24.03 -0.91 1.78
N ILE A 345 -23.22 0.12 2.04
CA ILE A 345 -23.67 1.52 2.02
C ILE A 345 -24.31 1.87 0.67
N PHE A 346 -23.63 1.63 -0.45
CA PHE A 346 -24.18 1.97 -1.77
C PHE A 346 -25.47 1.22 -2.08
N THR A 347 -25.57 -0.07 -1.72
CA THR A 347 -26.77 -0.87 -1.95
C THR A 347 -27.98 -0.43 -1.13
N ARG A 348 -27.79 0.36 -0.06
CA ARG A 348 -28.89 0.92 0.75
C ARG A 348 -29.48 2.20 0.17
N PHE A 349 -28.77 2.87 -0.74
CA PHE A 349 -29.21 4.11 -1.39
C PHE A 349 -29.71 3.91 -2.83
N THR A 350 -29.61 2.69 -3.36
CA THR A 350 -30.28 2.21 -4.57
C THR A 350 -31.57 1.51 -4.22
#